data_AF-G9A7R3-F1
#
_entry.id   AF-G9A7R3-F1
#
_cell.length_a   1.000
_cell.length_b   1.000
_cell.length_c   1.000
_cell.angle_alpha   90.00
_cell.angle_beta   90.00
_cell.angle_gamma   90.00
#
_symmetry.space_group_name_H-M   'P 1'
#
loop_
_entity.id
_entity.type
_entity.pdbx_description
1 polymer ?
#
loop_
_entity_poly.entity_id
_entity_poly.type
_entity_poly.pdbx_seq_one_letter_code
_entity_poly.pdbx_strand_id
1 'polypeptide(L)'
;MAESLHPAAVDHLPVFITAPGDTDILFNVMAVFVVLLILLVGVLYLRLHALPEHMAHGASKVQLQLVAVLSLVALFTHNHLFWIAALLLALIEFPDFSTPMGSMADSLRKIADRDDKPLEAAPSEAPLMPTRPHPVQPEPQWTPFEPEASASDPLSERRR
;
A
#
# COMPACT_ATOMS: atom_id res chain seq x y z
N MET A 1 4.01 -61.40 46.14
CA MET A 1 3.13 -60.89 47.21
C MET A 1 2.74 -59.49 46.79
N ALA A 2 1.45 -59.21 46.63
CA ALA A 2 0.98 -57.89 46.21
C ALA A 2 1.21 -56.92 47.37
N GLU A 3 2.09 -55.95 47.18
CA GLU A 3 2.27 -54.82 48.08
C GLU A 3 0.91 -54.12 48.20
N SER A 4 0.33 -54.11 49.40
CA SER A 4 -0.96 -53.46 49.66
C SER A 4 -0.83 -51.98 49.33
N LEU A 5 -1.54 -51.53 48.30
CA LEU A 5 -1.64 -50.11 47.96
C LEU A 5 -2.07 -49.33 49.20
N HIS A 6 -1.41 -48.19 49.42
CA HIS A 6 -1.66 -47.31 50.55
C HIS A 6 -3.17 -46.96 50.62
N PRO A 7 -3.82 -46.99 51.79
CA PRO A 7 -5.28 -46.81 51.90
C PRO A 7 -5.79 -45.43 51.46
N ALA A 8 -4.89 -44.46 51.23
CA ALA A 8 -5.22 -43.17 50.63
C ALA A 8 -4.95 -43.10 49.11
N ALA A 9 -4.57 -44.21 48.47
CA ALA A 9 -4.41 -44.30 47.03
C ALA A 9 -5.78 -44.30 46.35
N VAL A 10 -5.94 -43.46 45.34
CA VAL A 10 -7.15 -43.39 44.53
C VAL A 10 -7.27 -44.62 43.63
N ASP A 11 -8.45 -45.25 43.62
CA ASP A 11 -8.73 -46.49 42.85
C ASP A 11 -8.71 -46.29 41.33
N HIS A 12 -8.79 -45.05 40.84
CA HIS A 12 -8.79 -44.74 39.42
C HIS A 12 -7.81 -43.61 39.11
N LEU A 13 -6.92 -43.88 38.15
CA LEU A 13 -6.09 -42.85 37.55
C LEU A 13 -6.88 -42.11 36.47
N PRO A 14 -6.66 -40.79 36.31
CA PRO A 14 -7.27 -40.06 35.21
C PRO A 14 -6.77 -40.59 33.86
N VAL A 15 -7.63 -40.52 32.84
CA VAL A 15 -7.46 -41.17 31.52
C VAL A 15 -6.16 -40.82 30.78
N PHE A 16 -5.52 -39.71 31.11
CA PHE A 16 -4.28 -39.26 30.49
C PHE A 16 -3.01 -39.81 31.16
N ILE A 17 -3.11 -40.51 32.29
CA ILE A 17 -1.99 -41.18 32.96
C ILE A 17 -1.93 -42.64 32.49
N THR A 18 -0.84 -43.02 31.84
CA THR A 18 -0.65 -44.35 31.26
C THR A 18 0.17 -45.26 32.19
N ALA A 19 -0.09 -46.56 32.16
CA ALA A 19 0.62 -47.53 32.98
C ALA A 19 2.07 -47.74 32.50
N PRO A 20 2.98 -48.23 33.36
CA PRO A 20 4.37 -48.50 32.97
C PRO A 20 4.44 -49.55 31.85
N GLY A 21 5.12 -49.23 30.76
CA GLY A 21 5.26 -50.10 29.58
C GLY A 21 4.26 -49.80 28.45
N ASP A 22 3.26 -48.97 28.69
CA ASP A 22 2.33 -48.47 27.68
C ASP A 22 2.80 -47.15 27.05
N THR A 23 2.20 -46.80 25.90
CA THR A 23 2.49 -45.54 25.20
C THR A 23 1.91 -44.35 25.97
N ASP A 24 2.76 -43.36 26.31
CA ASP A 24 2.33 -42.13 26.99
C ASP A 24 1.49 -41.24 26.07
N ILE A 25 0.17 -41.27 26.28
CA ILE A 25 -0.83 -40.53 25.49
C ILE A 25 -0.68 -39.03 25.72
N LEU A 26 -0.49 -38.60 26.98
CA LEU A 26 -0.38 -37.18 27.32
C LEU A 26 0.86 -36.57 26.67
N PHE A 27 1.99 -37.26 26.76
CA PHE A 27 3.23 -36.86 26.12
C PHE A 27 3.05 -36.70 24.60
N ASN A 28 2.42 -37.67 23.92
CA ASN A 28 2.22 -37.61 22.48
C ASN A 28 1.30 -36.45 22.07
N VAL A 29 0.18 -36.25 22.79
CA VAL A 29 -0.73 -35.13 22.53
C VAL A 29 -0.01 -33.79 22.72
N MET A 30 0.78 -33.66 23.79
CA MET A 30 1.56 -32.45 24.04
C MET A 30 2.66 -32.24 23.01
N ALA A 31 3.34 -33.29 22.55
CA ALA A 31 4.33 -33.19 21.50
C ALA A 31 3.71 -32.65 20.20
N VAL A 32 2.56 -33.20 19.77
CA VAL A 32 1.84 -32.71 18.59
C VAL A 32 1.35 -31.28 18.80
N PHE A 33 0.79 -30.97 19.96
CA PHE A 33 0.33 -29.62 20.29
C PHE A 33 1.47 -28.59 20.23
N VAL A 34 2.63 -28.90 20.81
CA VAL A 34 3.80 -28.02 20.77
C VAL A 34 4.28 -27.80 19.34
N VAL A 35 4.33 -28.86 18.52
CA VAL A 35 4.68 -28.72 17.10
C VAL A 35 3.70 -27.79 16.38
N LEU A 36 2.39 -27.98 16.56
CA LEU A 36 1.37 -27.10 15.98
C LEU A 36 1.49 -25.66 16.48
N LEU A 37 1.77 -25.47 17.77
CA LEU A 37 1.95 -24.15 18.37
C LEU A 37 3.17 -23.44 17.80
N ILE A 38 4.31 -24.13 17.64
CA ILE A 38 5.51 -23.59 17.02
C ILE A 38 5.23 -23.17 15.57
N LEU A 39 4.53 -24.00 14.80
CA LEU A 39 4.15 -23.67 13.43
C LEU A 39 3.21 -22.46 13.38
N LEU A 40 2.22 -22.39 14.26
CA LEU A 40 1.29 -21.28 14.35
C LEU A 40 2.00 -19.97 14.68
N VAL A 41 2.86 -19.97 15.69
CA VAL A 41 3.66 -18.81 16.10
C VAL A 41 4.65 -18.44 15.00
N GLY A 42 5.28 -19.42 14.34
CA GLY A 42 6.19 -19.20 13.22
C GLY A 42 5.49 -18.52 12.04
N VAL A 43 4.30 -18.99 11.65
CA VAL A 43 3.50 -18.36 10.60
C VAL A 43 3.07 -16.94 11.01
N LEU A 44 2.64 -16.76 12.26
CA LEU A 44 2.27 -15.44 12.77
C LEU A 44 3.46 -14.48 12.74
N TYR A 45 4.65 -14.95 13.14
CA TYR A 45 5.89 -14.18 13.14
C TYR A 45 6.29 -13.74 11.73
N LEU A 46 6.26 -14.66 10.76
CA LEU A 46 6.53 -14.34 9.35
C LEU A 46 5.50 -13.36 8.79
N ARG A 47 4.21 -13.55 9.12
CA ARG A 47 3.13 -12.66 8.68
C ARG A 47 3.28 -11.25 9.26
N LEU A 48 3.64 -11.12 10.53
CA LEU A 48 3.83 -9.82 11.19
C LEU A 48 5.03 -9.06 10.60
N HIS A 49 6.09 -9.75 10.20
CA HIS A 49 7.26 -9.15 9.55
C HIS A 49 7.01 -8.74 8.09
N ALA A 50 6.01 -9.36 7.43
CA ALA A 50 5.56 -8.96 6.10
C ALA A 50 4.58 -7.77 6.12
N LEU A 51 4.04 -7.38 7.28
CA LEU A 51 3.10 -6.24 7.38
C LEU A 51 3.63 -4.90 6.83
N PRO A 52 4.88 -4.49 7.10
CA PRO A 52 5.40 -3.23 6.57
C PRO A 52 5.33 -3.17 5.03
N GLU A 53 5.62 -4.27 4.35
CA GLU A 53 5.54 -4.39 2.89
C GLU A 53 4.09 -4.23 2.40
N HIS A 54 3.14 -4.90 3.04
CA HIS A 54 1.72 -4.79 2.68
C HIS A 54 1.16 -3.38 2.90
N MET A 55 1.63 -2.65 3.91
CA MET A 55 1.19 -1.27 4.17
C MET A 55 1.76 -0.26 3.17
N ALA A 56 2.93 -0.54 2.58
CA ALA A 56 3.57 0.34 1.62
C ALA A 56 3.01 0.24 0.18
N HIS A 57 1.89 -0.48 -0.05
CA HIS A 57 1.33 -0.70 -1.41
C HIS A 57 0.79 0.56 -2.11
N GLY A 58 0.63 1.68 -1.39
CA GLY A 58 0.31 3.00 -1.96
C GLY A 58 1.52 3.92 -2.18
N ALA A 59 2.72 3.46 -1.82
CA ALA A 59 3.93 4.27 -1.79
C ALA A 59 4.73 4.22 -3.10
N SER A 60 5.73 5.10 -3.22
CA SER A 60 6.68 5.08 -4.33
C SER A 60 7.44 3.74 -4.41
N LYS A 61 7.86 3.35 -5.62
CA LYS A 61 8.63 2.11 -5.86
C LYS A 61 9.88 2.01 -4.98
N VAL A 62 10.56 3.14 -4.75
CA VAL A 62 11.78 3.21 -3.92
C VAL A 62 11.44 2.98 -2.45
N GLN A 63 10.35 3.58 -1.94
CA GLN A 63 9.91 3.37 -0.56
C GLN A 63 9.55 1.92 -0.30
N LEU A 64 8.85 1.27 -1.24
CA LEU A 64 8.52 -0.16 -1.14
C LEU A 64 9.79 -1.02 -1.07
N GLN A 65 10.80 -0.73 -1.90
CA GLN A 65 12.10 -1.43 -1.86
C GLN A 65 12.82 -1.22 -0.53
N LEU A 66 12.86 0.00 -0.01
CA LEU A 66 13.47 0.29 1.29
C LEU A 66 12.77 -0.45 2.42
N VAL A 67 11.44 -0.39 2.47
CA VAL A 67 10.62 -1.10 3.46
C VAL A 67 10.85 -2.62 3.38
N ALA A 68 10.86 -3.19 2.17
CA ALA A 68 11.10 -4.62 1.96
C ALA A 68 12.50 -5.06 2.42
N VAL A 69 13.55 -4.28 2.09
CA VAL A 69 14.92 -4.57 2.54
C VAL A 69 15.03 -4.44 4.06
N LEU A 70 14.40 -3.45 4.67
CA LEU A 70 14.44 -3.23 6.12
C LEU A 70 13.72 -4.36 6.88
N SER A 71 12.57 -4.81 6.38
CA SER A 71 11.87 -5.99 6.91
C SER A 71 12.70 -7.27 6.76
N LEU A 72 13.40 -7.46 5.63
CA LEU A 72 14.28 -8.61 5.42
C LEU A 72 15.46 -8.61 6.40
N VAL A 73 16.10 -7.45 6.61
CA VAL A 73 17.17 -7.29 7.60
C VAL A 73 16.65 -7.54 9.01
N ALA A 74 15.47 -7.02 9.37
CA ALA A 74 14.84 -7.26 10.66
C ALA A 74 14.60 -8.76 10.90
N LEU A 75 14.12 -9.48 9.88
CA LEU A 75 13.86 -10.92 9.95
C LEU A 75 15.16 -11.73 10.18
N PHE A 76 16.21 -11.41 9.43
CA PHE A 76 17.48 -12.14 9.50
C PHE A 76 18.24 -11.85 10.81
N THR A 77 18.20 -10.60 11.27
CA THR A 77 18.93 -10.18 12.48
C THR A 77 18.12 -10.38 13.77
N HIS A 78 16.81 -10.58 13.67
CA HIS A 78 15.88 -10.61 14.80
C HIS A 78 15.87 -9.31 15.62
N ASN A 79 16.32 -8.20 15.05
CA ASN A 79 16.34 -6.90 15.72
C ASN A 79 15.07 -6.10 15.39
N HIS A 80 14.21 -5.94 16.42
CA HIS A 80 12.93 -5.23 16.31
C HIS A 80 13.05 -3.77 15.87
N LEU A 81 14.21 -3.12 16.07
CA LEU A 81 14.41 -1.74 15.67
C LEU A 81 14.22 -1.55 14.16
N PHE A 82 14.72 -2.48 13.35
CA PHE A 82 14.56 -2.43 11.89
C PHE A 82 13.11 -2.66 11.46
N TRP A 83 12.39 -3.54 12.13
CA TRP A 83 10.97 -3.77 11.86
C TRP A 83 10.12 -2.54 12.24
N ILE A 84 10.38 -1.93 13.39
CA ILE A 84 9.71 -0.68 13.81
C ILE A 84 10.01 0.45 12.83
N ALA A 85 11.28 0.60 12.40
CA ALA A 85 11.66 1.58 11.40
C ALA A 85 10.95 1.34 10.05
N ALA A 86 10.77 0.08 9.65
CA ALA A 86 10.07 -0.28 8.41
C ALA A 86 8.60 0.12 8.47
N LEU A 87 7.95 -0.12 9.62
CA LEU A 87 6.58 0.31 9.90
C LEU A 87 6.42 1.83 9.89
N LEU A 88 7.31 2.54 10.58
CA LEU A 88 7.29 4.01 10.59
C LEU A 88 7.48 4.58 9.18
N LEU A 89 8.42 3.99 8.41
CA LEU A 89 8.66 4.39 7.03
C LEU A 89 7.49 4.05 6.12
N ALA A 90 6.80 2.92 6.31
CA ALA A 90 5.62 2.54 5.54
C ALA A 90 4.38 3.39 5.86
N LEU A 91 4.28 3.91 7.08
CA LEU A 91 3.15 4.73 7.52
C LEU A 91 3.20 6.18 7.00
N ILE A 92 4.41 6.69 6.72
CA ILE A 92 4.60 8.06 6.22
C ILE A 92 4.70 8.01 4.69
N GLU A 93 3.79 8.68 3.99
CA GLU A 93 3.87 8.81 2.53
C GLU A 93 4.89 9.89 2.15
N PHE A 94 5.95 9.50 1.45
CA PHE A 94 6.90 10.47 0.89
C PHE A 94 6.45 10.90 -0.51
N PRO A 95 6.32 12.20 -0.79
CA PRO A 95 5.98 12.67 -2.12
C PRO A 95 7.16 12.43 -3.09
N ASP A 96 6.84 12.22 -4.37
CA ASP A 96 7.84 12.01 -5.42
C ASP A 96 8.50 13.34 -5.83
N PHE A 97 9.73 13.56 -5.35
CA PHE A 97 10.53 14.73 -5.69
C PHE A 97 11.37 14.57 -6.96
N SER A 98 11.46 13.35 -7.52
CA SER A 98 12.34 13.05 -8.65
C SER A 98 11.74 13.47 -9.99
N THR A 99 10.44 13.22 -10.18
CA THR A 99 9.68 13.61 -11.37
C THR A 99 9.77 15.12 -11.70
N PRO A 100 9.51 16.05 -10.76
CA PRO A 100 9.63 17.48 -11.06
C PRO A 100 11.08 17.91 -11.36
N MET A 101 12.08 17.35 -10.68
CA MET A 101 13.50 17.65 -10.98
C MET A 101 13.91 17.16 -12.38
N GLY A 102 13.47 15.98 -12.79
CA GLY A 102 13.68 15.46 -14.15
C GLY A 102 13.08 16.37 -15.21
N SER A 103 11.84 16.84 -15.00
CA SER A 103 11.19 17.80 -15.90
C SER A 103 11.96 19.11 -16.04
N MET A 104 12.58 19.60 -14.95
CA MET A 104 13.41 20.81 -14.99
C MET A 104 14.70 20.57 -15.79
N ALA A 105 15.37 19.43 -15.58
CA ALA A 105 16.56 19.06 -16.32
C ALA A 105 16.29 18.90 -17.83
N ASP A 106 15.18 18.27 -18.19
CA ASP A 106 14.76 18.11 -19.60
C ASP A 106 14.41 19.45 -20.25
N SER A 107 13.72 20.33 -19.51
CA SER A 107 13.42 21.67 -19.99
C SER A 107 14.69 22.49 -20.23
N LEU A 108 15.65 22.40 -19.31
CA LEU A 108 16.93 23.08 -19.42
C LEU A 108 17.78 22.52 -20.57
N ARG A 109 17.79 21.19 -20.74
CA ARG A 109 18.43 20.52 -21.88
C ARG A 109 17.85 20.98 -23.21
N LYS A 110 16.53 21.14 -23.30
CA LYS A 110 15.86 21.63 -24.51
C LYS A 110 16.17 23.09 -24.83
N ILE A 111 16.42 23.92 -23.81
CA ILE A 111 16.87 25.30 -23.99
C ILE A 111 18.32 25.32 -24.50
N ALA A 112 19.21 24.53 -23.88
CA ALA A 112 20.61 24.41 -24.32
C ALA A 112 20.74 23.89 -25.75
N ASP A 113 20.03 22.82 -26.12
CA ASP A 113 20.01 22.28 -27.50
C ASP A 113 19.44 23.28 -28.53
N ARG A 114 18.65 24.26 -28.09
CA ARG A 114 18.09 25.32 -28.95
C ARG A 114 19.11 26.39 -29.29
N ASP A 115 20.01 26.70 -28.36
CA ASP A 115 21.07 27.69 -28.55
C ASP A 115 22.22 27.14 -29.41
N ASP A 116 22.43 25.81 -29.41
CA ASP A 116 23.46 25.13 -30.22
C ASP A 116 23.05 24.89 -31.68
N LYS A 117 21.75 25.00 -32.04
CA LYS A 117 21.29 24.82 -33.42
C LYS A 117 21.42 26.16 -34.17
N PRO A 118 22.33 26.29 -35.16
CA PRO A 118 22.38 27.51 -35.97
C PRO A 118 21.03 27.72 -36.64
N LEU A 119 20.53 28.95 -36.55
CA LEU A 119 19.35 29.42 -37.25
C LEU A 119 19.55 29.17 -38.75
N GLU A 120 19.09 28.02 -39.23
CA GLU A 120 18.95 27.79 -40.66
C GLU A 120 17.91 28.82 -41.13
N ALA A 121 18.40 29.75 -41.94
CA ALA A 121 17.79 31.01 -42.25
C ALA A 121 16.31 30.82 -42.66
N ALA A 122 15.40 31.34 -41.84
CA ALA A 122 14.10 31.73 -42.34
C ALA A 122 14.34 32.75 -43.46
N PRO A 123 13.74 32.60 -44.66
CA PRO A 123 13.84 33.61 -45.69
C PRO A 123 13.30 34.93 -45.15
N SER A 124 14.18 35.93 -45.17
CA SER A 124 13.84 37.33 -44.93
C SER A 124 12.80 37.74 -45.98
N GLU A 125 11.55 37.89 -45.55
CA GLU A 125 10.55 38.62 -46.32
C GLU A 125 10.26 39.93 -45.57
N ALA A 126 10.96 40.97 -46.01
CA ALA A 126 10.70 42.36 -45.68
C ALA A 126 9.86 42.99 -46.83
N PRO A 127 9.25 44.18 -46.68
CA PRO A 127 7.85 44.34 -46.29
C PRO A 127 7.06 45.27 -47.23
N LEU A 128 5.80 44.98 -47.60
CA LEU A 128 4.91 45.98 -48.23
C LEU A 128 3.40 45.80 -47.92
N MET A 129 2.88 46.78 -47.17
CA MET A 129 1.58 47.47 -47.30
C MET A 129 0.29 46.87 -46.70
N PRO A 130 -0.60 47.73 -46.13
CA PRO A 130 -1.81 47.33 -45.43
C PRO A 130 -3.00 47.26 -46.39
N THR A 131 -3.73 46.14 -46.45
CA THR A 131 -5.09 46.15 -47.00
C THR A 131 -5.96 45.03 -46.42
N ARG A 132 -6.97 45.49 -45.66
CA ARG A 132 -8.37 45.01 -45.52
C ARG A 132 -8.74 44.90 -44.04
N PRO A 133 -9.77 45.65 -43.56
CA PRO A 133 -10.33 45.39 -42.25
C PRO A 133 -10.92 43.98 -42.27
N HIS A 134 -10.48 43.13 -41.34
CA HIS A 134 -11.20 41.91 -41.02
C HIS A 134 -12.63 42.29 -40.62
N PRO A 135 -13.67 41.58 -41.12
CA PRO A 135 -14.99 41.71 -40.54
C PRO A 135 -14.89 41.31 -39.08
N VAL A 136 -15.31 42.22 -38.20
CA VAL A 136 -15.51 41.97 -36.78
C VAL A 136 -16.36 40.71 -36.66
N GLN A 137 -15.77 39.63 -36.17
CA GLN A 137 -16.55 38.49 -35.68
C GLN A 137 -17.37 39.04 -34.51
N PRO A 138 -18.71 38.95 -34.53
CA PRO A 138 -19.48 39.36 -33.37
C PRO A 138 -19.06 38.50 -32.18
N GLU A 139 -18.72 39.16 -31.08
CA GLU A 139 -18.37 38.53 -29.81
C GLU A 139 -19.39 37.44 -29.42
N PRO A 140 -18.98 36.37 -28.73
CA PRO A 140 -19.92 35.41 -28.19
C PRO A 140 -20.83 36.14 -27.20
N GLN A 141 -22.05 36.41 -27.65
CA GLN A 141 -23.11 37.04 -26.87
C GLN A 141 -23.46 36.10 -25.71
N TRP A 142 -23.00 36.45 -24.51
CA TRP A 142 -23.36 35.74 -23.28
C TRP A 142 -24.88 35.81 -23.09
N THR A 143 -25.56 34.67 -23.19
CA THR A 143 -26.96 34.51 -22.77
C THR A 143 -26.98 34.04 -21.31
N PRO A 144 -27.72 34.72 -20.40
CA PRO A 144 -27.96 34.20 -19.07
C PRO A 144 -28.59 32.81 -19.14
N PHE A 145 -28.09 31.87 -18.35
CA PHE A 145 -28.68 30.54 -18.19
C PHE A 145 -30.05 30.70 -17.53
N GLU A 146 -31.10 30.57 -18.31
CA GLU A 146 -32.49 30.49 -17.83
C GLU A 146 -32.75 29.02 -17.47
N PRO A 147 -32.94 28.68 -16.18
CA PRO A 147 -33.24 27.31 -15.80
C PRO A 147 -34.62 26.94 -16.35
N GLU A 148 -34.64 26.06 -17.32
CA GLU A 148 -35.85 25.48 -17.88
C GLU A 148 -36.64 24.82 -16.74
N ALA A 149 -37.78 25.40 -16.39
CA ALA A 149 -38.71 24.83 -15.44
C ALA A 149 -39.25 23.52 -16.04
N SER A 150 -38.73 22.40 -15.55
CA SER A 150 -39.23 21.05 -15.83
C SER A 150 -40.71 20.97 -15.47
N ALA A 151 -41.56 21.10 -16.47
CA ALA A 151 -42.98 20.85 -16.38
C ALA A 151 -43.23 19.35 -16.53
N SER A 152 -43.38 18.62 -15.42
CA SER A 152 -44.43 17.60 -15.22
C SER A 152 -44.19 16.77 -13.96
N ASP A 153 -44.94 17.05 -12.90
CA ASP A 153 -45.60 15.98 -12.15
C ASP A 153 -46.89 16.51 -11.49
N PRO A 154 -48.08 16.25 -12.03
CA PRO A 154 -49.34 16.56 -11.39
C PRO A 154 -49.74 15.37 -10.50
N LEU A 155 -49.15 15.28 -9.30
CA LEU A 155 -49.70 14.44 -8.24
C LEU A 155 -50.19 15.33 -7.09
N SER A 156 -51.39 15.83 -7.38
CA SER A 156 -52.49 16.09 -6.48
C SER A 156 -52.48 15.35 -5.13
N GLU A 157 -53.06 16.03 -4.14
CA GLU A 157 -53.72 15.48 -2.95
C GLU A 157 -52.86 15.09 -1.73
N ARG A 158 -52.50 16.12 -0.96
CA ARG A 158 -52.33 16.01 0.49
C ARG A 158 -53.11 17.12 1.21
N ARG A 159 -54.44 17.04 1.18
CA ARG A 159 -55.32 17.72 2.15
C ARG A 159 -56.75 17.17 2.13
N ARG A 160 -56.98 16.03 2.79
CA ARG A 160 -58.13 15.80 3.67
C ARG A 160 -57.69 14.89 4.81
#